data_AF-A0A137NYR5-F1
#
_entry.id   AF-A0A137NYR5-F1
#
_cell.length_a   1.000
_cell.length_b   1.000
_cell.length_c   1.000
_cell.angle_alpha   90.00
_cell.angle_beta   90.00
_cell.angle_gamma   90.00
#
_symmetry.space_group_name_H-M   'P 1'
#
loop_
_entity.id
_entity.type
_entity.pdbx_description
1 polymer ?
#
loop_
_entity_poly.entity_id
_entity_poly.type
_entity_poly.pdbx_seq_one_letter_code
_entity_poly.pdbx_strand_id
1 'polypeptide(L)'
;EFVWDQCMPDQMYVFNEDQVPHILSTVVANMKPMYTKDQKLAPANVIFLCARFAHYYSTPDLLDSLLNGYIQELTTRLRKYSDDPMLITFWMANTTQLLYYIKKDTSLVTGTVEHQLALSELVHEIYQLFVKGAQNKLHLELNQAILNCETIPGLNDESKFGLKKTSFLFGLVGGDDDDTEEPSNDSGGSSLSLRRTLSLRRKPKTPHAGINGKTKPSPSTITNILGNTLFVLQTYEVHPMLVHHILNQLIYFISCHLFNQILKHKKYCCRSRAMQIRMNITNIEDWIRNHGSSPLVHHLNHHFKPLIQLLQLLQIFSSHTSSQEFIDTLKSLEELNPLQIKRASENYRYETDEPRVPDEVYDYIKVI
;
A
#
# COMPACT_ATOMS: atom_id res chain seq x y z
N GLU A 1 -19.47 28.77 21.42
CA GLU A 1 -18.85 28.71 20.07
C GLU A 1 -17.43 29.24 20.18
N PHE A 2 -16.47 28.73 19.40
CA PHE A 2 -15.07 29.17 19.55
C PHE A 2 -14.83 30.50 18.83
N VAL A 3 -14.44 31.54 19.57
CA VAL A 3 -14.09 32.88 19.04
C VAL A 3 -12.63 32.93 18.56
N TRP A 4 -12.41 33.19 17.27
CA TRP A 4 -11.07 33.24 16.65
C TRP A 4 -10.46 34.64 16.61
N ASP A 5 -11.30 35.69 16.67
CA ASP A 5 -10.86 37.08 16.51
C ASP A 5 -10.40 37.73 17.83
N GLN A 6 -10.75 37.12 18.96
CA GLN A 6 -10.44 37.62 20.29
C GLN A 6 -10.17 36.45 21.24
N CYS A 7 -9.33 36.67 22.25
CA CYS A 7 -8.97 35.65 23.23
C CYS A 7 -9.85 35.78 24.49
N MET A 8 -10.88 34.93 24.58
CA MET A 8 -11.79 34.87 25.72
C MET A 8 -11.17 34.13 26.93
N PRO A 9 -11.56 34.46 28.18
CA PRO A 9 -11.02 33.83 29.40
C PRO A 9 -11.12 32.30 29.44
N ASP A 10 -12.15 31.72 28.82
CA ASP A 10 -12.38 30.27 28.72
C ASP A 10 -11.59 29.60 27.59
N GLN A 11 -10.81 30.38 26.81
CA GLN A 11 -10.08 29.94 25.63
C GLN A 11 -8.57 30.18 25.75
N MET A 12 -8.05 30.11 26.96
CA MET A 12 -6.63 30.25 27.23
C MET A 12 -6.21 29.39 28.44
N TYR A 13 -4.96 28.94 28.45
CA TYR A 13 -4.33 28.40 29.65
C TYR A 13 -3.27 29.37 30.14
N VAL A 14 -3.43 29.84 31.38
CA VAL A 14 -2.53 30.79 32.03
C VAL A 14 -1.38 30.02 32.67
N PHE A 15 -0.14 30.41 32.37
CA PHE A 15 1.06 29.79 32.91
C PHE A 15 2.22 30.79 32.97
N ASN A 16 3.24 30.47 33.76
CA ASN A 16 4.48 31.24 33.85
C ASN A 16 5.60 30.58 33.05
N GLU A 17 6.64 31.34 32.70
CA GLU A 17 7.80 30.83 31.93
C GLU A 17 8.46 29.59 32.57
N ASP A 18 8.61 29.58 33.89
CA ASP A 18 9.16 28.43 34.65
C ASP A 18 8.36 27.13 34.49
N GLN A 19 7.10 27.22 34.08
CA GLN A 19 6.21 26.07 33.90
C GLN A 19 6.27 25.48 32.48
N VAL A 20 6.90 26.18 31.52
CA VAL A 20 7.03 25.71 30.12
C VAL A 20 7.61 24.29 30.05
N PRO A 21 8.75 23.97 30.69
CA PRO A 21 9.31 22.61 30.60
C PRO A 21 8.37 21.54 31.15
N HIS A 22 7.61 21.86 32.20
CA HIS A 22 6.65 20.92 32.79
C HIS A 22 5.43 20.70 31.88
N ILE A 23 4.93 21.76 31.25
CA ILE A 23 3.83 21.69 30.28
C ILE A 23 4.27 20.83 29.09
N LEU A 24 5.44 21.12 28.51
CA LEU A 24 5.97 20.39 27.37
C LEU A 24 6.23 18.92 27.71
N SER A 25 6.87 18.63 28.85
CA SER A 25 7.04 17.25 29.31
C SER A 25 5.69 16.54 29.52
N THR A 26 4.67 17.23 30.03
CA THR A 26 3.37 16.61 30.23
C THR A 26 2.67 16.31 28.90
N VAL A 27 2.66 17.29 27.98
CA VAL A 27 2.01 17.16 26.68
C VAL A 27 2.78 16.20 25.77
N VAL A 28 4.07 16.46 25.58
CA VAL A 28 4.92 15.70 24.66
C VAL A 28 5.35 14.38 25.27
N ALA A 29 5.73 14.28 26.55
CA ALA A 29 6.25 13.05 27.16
C ALA A 29 5.16 12.12 27.73
N ASN A 30 4.11 12.66 28.37
CA ASN A 30 3.16 11.84 29.10
C ASN A 30 1.88 11.50 28.32
N MET A 31 1.45 12.34 27.39
CA MET A 31 0.29 12.01 26.55
C MET A 31 0.65 10.86 25.60
N LYS A 32 -0.18 9.81 25.65
CA LYS A 32 -0.07 8.63 24.80
C LYS A 32 -1.11 8.68 23.69
N PRO A 33 -0.86 8.00 22.56
CA PRO A 33 -1.88 7.85 21.53
C PRO A 33 -3.12 7.16 22.10
N MET A 34 -4.24 7.89 22.18
CA MET A 34 -5.53 7.38 22.66
C MET A 34 -6.56 7.38 21.53
N TYR A 35 -7.53 6.46 21.62
CA TYR A 35 -8.55 6.27 20.57
C TYR A 35 -9.82 7.09 20.79
N THR A 36 -10.02 7.65 21.98
CA THR A 36 -11.19 8.48 22.33
C THR A 36 -11.15 9.80 21.57
N LYS A 37 -12.20 10.12 20.80
CA LYS A 37 -12.26 11.30 19.91
C LYS A 37 -11.78 12.60 20.56
N ASP A 38 -12.28 12.93 21.74
CA ASP A 38 -11.97 14.19 22.43
C ASP A 38 -10.51 14.28 22.92
N GLN A 39 -9.84 13.14 23.08
CA GLN A 39 -8.46 13.06 23.56
C GLN A 39 -7.43 12.95 22.43
N LYS A 40 -7.86 12.67 21.19
CA LYS A 40 -6.95 12.50 20.04
C LYS A 40 -6.15 13.76 19.74
N LEU A 41 -6.79 14.92 19.87
CA LEU A 41 -6.22 16.24 19.57
C LEU A 41 -5.91 17.07 20.82
N ALA A 42 -5.96 16.43 22.00
CA ALA A 42 -5.69 17.10 23.28
C ALA A 42 -4.31 17.79 23.32
N PRO A 43 -3.21 17.17 22.83
CA PRO A 43 -1.92 17.87 22.78
C PRO A 43 -1.97 19.19 21.99
N ALA A 44 -2.56 19.16 20.79
CA ALA A 44 -2.70 20.35 19.96
C ALA A 44 -3.53 21.44 20.65
N ASN A 45 -4.64 21.05 21.30
CA ASN A 45 -5.50 21.97 22.03
C ASN A 45 -4.77 22.64 23.20
N VAL A 46 -4.03 21.87 24.01
CA VAL A 46 -3.30 22.41 25.15
C VAL A 46 -2.25 23.43 24.71
N ILE A 47 -1.40 23.06 23.74
CA ILE A 47 -0.35 23.96 23.24
C ILE A 47 -0.94 25.21 22.59
N PHE A 48 -2.04 25.07 21.84
CA PHE A 48 -2.73 26.20 21.23
C PHE A 48 -3.30 27.17 22.28
N LEU A 49 -3.98 26.68 23.32
CA LEU A 49 -4.55 27.53 24.38
C LEU A 49 -3.45 28.22 25.20
N CYS A 50 -2.30 27.57 25.41
CA CYS A 50 -1.12 28.21 25.99
C CYS A 50 -0.55 29.29 25.04
N ALA A 51 -0.43 29.01 23.75
CA ALA A 51 0.06 29.97 22.76
C ALA A 51 -0.83 31.22 22.66
N ARG A 52 -2.15 31.06 22.77
CA ARG A 52 -3.09 32.19 22.82
C ARG A 52 -2.85 33.07 24.04
N PHE A 53 -2.70 32.49 25.23
CA PHE A 53 -2.37 33.26 26.44
C PHE A 53 -1.06 34.05 26.25
N ALA A 54 -0.01 33.37 25.81
CA ALA A 54 1.31 33.99 25.64
C ALA A 54 1.29 35.15 24.64
N HIS A 55 0.56 35.00 23.52
CA HIS A 55 0.46 36.03 22.48
C HIS A 55 -0.39 37.24 22.90
N TYR A 56 -1.57 37.03 23.50
CA TYR A 56 -2.52 38.11 23.78
C TYR A 56 -2.26 38.84 25.11
N TYR A 57 -1.70 38.15 26.12
CA TYR A 57 -1.62 38.65 27.49
C TYR A 57 -0.22 38.61 28.11
N SER A 58 0.80 38.18 27.37
CA SER A 58 2.18 38.03 27.88
C SER A 58 3.23 38.60 26.91
N THR A 59 4.48 38.14 27.02
CA THR A 59 5.61 38.58 26.19
C THR A 59 5.81 37.68 24.97
N PRO A 60 6.38 38.22 23.87
CA PRO A 60 6.77 37.41 22.73
C PRO A 60 7.79 36.32 23.11
N ASP A 61 8.70 36.61 24.04
CA ASP A 61 9.69 35.65 24.53
C ASP A 61 9.05 34.39 25.14
N LEU A 62 7.93 34.54 25.85
CA LEU A 62 7.19 33.39 26.42
C LEU A 62 6.58 32.51 25.31
N LEU A 63 6.04 33.13 24.27
CA LEU A 63 5.49 32.42 23.11
C LEU A 63 6.58 31.66 22.37
N ASP A 64 7.73 32.29 22.16
CA ASP A 64 8.89 31.72 21.49
C ASP A 64 9.46 30.55 22.29
N SER A 65 9.59 30.71 23.61
CA SER A 65 10.03 29.65 24.53
C SER A 65 9.10 28.43 24.46
N LEU A 66 7.78 28.65 24.45
CA LEU A 66 6.78 27.59 24.35
C LEU A 66 6.84 26.85 23.01
N LEU A 67 6.78 27.58 21.88
CA LEU A 67 6.66 26.97 20.55
C LEU A 67 7.97 26.32 20.11
N ASN A 68 9.12 26.96 20.34
CA ASN A 68 10.42 26.35 20.04
C ASN A 68 10.68 25.14 20.93
N GLY A 69 10.37 25.23 22.23
CA GLY A 69 10.45 24.10 23.14
C GLY A 69 9.58 22.92 22.68
N TYR A 70 8.33 23.17 22.28
CA TYR A 70 7.43 22.14 21.75
C TYR A 70 8.02 21.44 20.52
N ILE A 71 8.52 22.21 19.54
CA ILE A 71 9.12 21.67 18.32
C ILE A 71 10.34 20.80 18.67
N GLN A 72 11.25 21.29 19.51
CA GLN A 72 12.47 20.57 19.89
C GLN A 72 12.18 19.27 20.66
N GLU A 73 11.29 19.31 21.65
CA GLU A 73 10.92 18.12 22.41
C GLU A 73 10.22 17.09 21.54
N LEU A 74 9.31 17.54 20.66
CA LEU A 74 8.59 16.64 19.77
C LEU A 74 9.52 15.99 18.75
N THR A 75 10.42 16.76 18.11
CA THR A 75 11.45 16.22 17.22
C THR A 75 12.30 15.17 17.94
N THR A 76 12.72 15.44 19.17
CA THR A 76 13.51 14.49 19.99
C THR A 76 12.73 13.21 20.28
N ARG A 77 11.45 13.32 20.64
CA ARG A 77 10.59 12.17 20.89
C ARG A 77 10.35 11.33 19.62
N LEU A 78 10.10 11.96 18.49
CA LEU A 78 9.87 11.27 17.21
C LEU A 78 11.11 10.50 16.74
N ARG A 79 12.30 11.06 16.95
CA ARG A 79 13.56 10.37 16.65
C ARG A 79 13.77 9.15 17.54
N LYS A 80 13.41 9.23 18.82
CA LYS A 80 13.53 8.11 19.77
C LYS A 80 12.57 6.95 19.46
N TYR A 81 11.39 7.26 18.95
CA TYR A 81 10.33 6.27 18.68
C TYR A 81 9.98 6.23 17.18
N SER A 82 11.01 6.20 16.32
CA SER A 82 10.86 6.18 14.86
C SER A 82 10.16 4.94 14.29
N ASP A 83 10.08 3.87 15.08
CA ASP A 83 9.54 2.59 14.64
C ASP A 83 8.06 2.39 15.00
N ASP A 84 7.49 3.27 15.83
CA ASP A 84 6.09 3.20 16.26
C ASP A 84 5.18 4.00 15.32
N PRO A 85 4.45 3.35 14.39
CA PRO A 85 3.59 4.06 13.46
C PRO A 85 2.43 4.77 14.16
N MET A 86 1.92 4.24 15.28
CA MET A 86 0.77 4.83 15.98
C MET A 86 1.17 6.16 16.62
N LEU A 87 2.35 6.22 17.24
CA LEU A 87 2.88 7.45 17.81
C LEU A 87 3.16 8.51 16.73
N ILE A 88 3.76 8.12 15.61
CA ILE A 88 4.06 9.03 14.51
C ILE A 88 2.78 9.60 13.92
N THR A 89 1.77 8.76 13.68
CA THR A 89 0.47 9.22 13.17
C THR A 89 -0.26 10.13 14.15
N PHE A 90 -0.22 9.81 15.44
CA PHE A 90 -0.81 10.65 16.49
C PHE A 90 -0.22 12.07 16.49
N TRP A 91 1.10 12.18 16.40
CA TRP A 91 1.77 13.49 16.32
C TRP A 91 1.60 14.16 14.96
N MET A 92 1.45 13.41 13.87
CA MET A 92 1.11 13.98 12.56
C MET A 92 -0.24 14.72 12.62
N ALA A 93 -1.25 14.09 13.21
CA ALA A 93 -2.57 14.68 13.38
C ALA A 93 -2.52 15.92 14.28
N ASN A 94 -1.89 15.81 15.46
CA ASN A 94 -1.78 16.91 16.41
C ASN A 94 -0.98 18.10 15.87
N THR A 95 0.14 17.85 15.19
CA THR A 95 0.99 18.94 14.65
C THR A 95 0.30 19.65 13.49
N THR A 96 -0.37 18.90 12.61
CA THR A 96 -1.17 19.48 11.52
C THR A 96 -2.32 20.31 12.09
N GLN A 97 -2.97 19.81 13.15
CA GLN A 97 -4.07 20.51 13.82
C GLN A 97 -3.61 21.79 14.53
N LEU A 98 -2.48 21.74 15.23
CA LEU A 98 -1.88 22.90 15.89
C LEU A 98 -1.54 23.98 14.86
N LEU A 99 -0.90 23.60 13.75
CA LEU A 99 -0.57 24.52 12.66
C LEU A 99 -1.84 25.15 12.07
N TYR A 100 -2.92 24.38 11.91
CA TYR A 100 -4.21 24.92 11.49
C TYR A 100 -4.78 25.93 12.48
N TYR A 101 -4.75 25.64 13.78
CA TYR A 101 -5.27 26.57 14.80
C TYR A 101 -4.50 27.89 14.83
N ILE A 102 -3.17 27.84 14.75
CA ILE A 102 -2.32 29.03 14.70
C ILE A 102 -2.62 29.87 13.46
N LYS A 103 -2.81 29.23 12.30
CA LYS A 103 -3.14 29.92 11.04
C LYS A 103 -4.56 30.50 11.00
N LYS A 104 -5.46 29.97 11.82
CA LYS A 104 -6.86 30.38 11.85
C LYS A 104 -7.13 31.56 12.78
N ASP A 105 -6.37 31.69 13.86
CA ASP A 105 -6.48 32.84 14.78
C ASP A 105 -5.83 34.08 14.13
N THR A 106 -6.59 35.18 14.08
CA THR A 106 -6.26 36.37 13.28
C THR A 106 -5.04 37.13 13.78
N SER A 107 -4.77 37.08 15.09
CA SER A 107 -3.58 37.74 15.66
C SER A 107 -2.38 36.80 15.62
N LEU A 108 -2.56 35.55 16.05
CA LEU A 108 -1.46 34.57 16.09
C LEU A 108 -0.85 34.33 14.70
N VAL A 109 -1.65 34.31 13.63
CA VAL A 109 -1.13 34.08 12.27
C VAL A 109 -0.07 35.11 11.87
N THR A 110 -0.19 36.36 12.35
CA THR A 110 0.77 37.43 12.06
C THR A 110 2.00 37.39 12.96
N GLY A 111 1.82 37.02 14.24
CA GLY A 111 2.90 36.99 15.24
C GLY A 111 3.77 35.74 15.22
N THR A 112 3.41 34.70 14.46
CA THR A 112 4.06 33.38 14.53
C THR A 112 4.56 32.87 13.19
N VAL A 113 4.86 33.76 12.23
CA VAL A 113 5.26 33.36 10.86
C VAL A 113 6.44 32.39 10.85
N GLU A 114 7.48 32.64 11.63
CA GLU A 114 8.65 31.77 11.74
C GLU A 114 8.30 30.42 12.37
N HIS A 115 7.50 30.42 13.44
CA HIS A 115 7.03 29.20 14.10
C HIS A 115 6.10 28.37 13.19
N GLN A 116 5.29 29.01 12.34
CA GLN A 116 4.45 28.32 11.35
C GLN A 116 5.29 27.61 10.30
N LEU A 117 6.41 28.22 9.87
CA LEU A 117 7.36 27.58 8.97
C LEU A 117 7.98 26.36 9.66
N ALA A 118 8.51 26.51 10.87
CA ALA A 118 9.12 25.42 11.62
C ALA A 118 8.13 24.28 11.95
N LEU A 119 6.87 24.59 12.28
CA LEU A 119 5.82 23.59 12.44
C LEU A 119 5.48 22.90 11.12
N SER A 120 5.49 23.61 9.99
CA SER A 120 5.28 23.02 8.67
C SER A 120 6.43 22.07 8.29
N GLU A 121 7.67 22.44 8.60
CA GLU A 121 8.84 21.56 8.44
C GLU A 121 8.72 20.32 9.33
N LEU A 122 8.27 20.47 10.57
CA LEU A 122 8.03 19.35 11.48
C LEU A 122 6.94 18.40 10.95
N VAL A 123 5.82 18.93 10.42
CA VAL A 123 4.79 18.11 9.75
C VAL A 123 5.41 17.33 8.59
N HIS A 124 6.31 17.95 7.81
CA HIS A 124 7.01 17.27 6.73
C HIS A 124 7.98 16.19 7.23
N GLU A 125 8.76 16.44 8.28
CA GLU A 125 9.65 15.44 8.91
C GLU A 125 8.84 14.22 9.40
N ILE A 126 7.70 14.46 10.06
CA ILE A 126 6.79 13.39 10.52
C ILE A 126 6.24 12.59 9.34
N TYR A 127 5.83 13.27 8.25
CA TYR A 127 5.38 12.62 7.02
C TYR A 127 6.46 11.71 6.43
N GLN A 128 7.68 12.22 6.28
CA GLN A 128 8.80 11.45 5.74
C GLN A 128 9.13 10.24 6.61
N LEU A 129 9.12 10.42 7.95
CA LEU A 129 9.38 9.36 8.91
C LEU A 129 8.34 8.23 8.79
N PHE A 130 7.06 8.59 8.70
CA PHE A 130 5.97 7.63 8.53
C PHE A 130 6.10 6.85 7.21
N VAL A 131 6.29 7.57 6.09
CA VAL A 131 6.42 6.96 4.77
C VAL A 131 7.61 6.01 4.72
N LYS A 132 8.77 6.42 5.25
CA LYS A 132 9.97 5.56 5.32
C LYS A 132 9.72 4.29 6.14
N GLY A 133 9.05 4.42 7.29
CA GLY A 133 8.67 3.27 8.11
C GLY A 133 7.74 2.29 7.37
N ALA A 134 6.75 2.80 6.66
CA ALA A 134 5.83 1.99 5.85
C ALA A 134 6.53 1.34 4.63
N GLN A 135 7.41 2.08 3.94
CA GLN A 135 8.22 1.55 2.83
C GLN A 135 9.14 0.43 3.29
N ASN A 136 9.79 0.56 4.45
CA ASN A 136 10.64 -0.50 5.00
C ASN A 136 9.84 -1.77 5.28
N LYS A 137 8.63 -1.64 5.87
CA LYS A 137 7.74 -2.79 6.10
C LYS A 137 7.31 -3.46 4.79
N LEU A 138 6.95 -2.67 3.78
CA LEU A 138 6.63 -3.19 2.45
C LEU A 138 7.84 -3.89 1.84
N HIS A 139 9.02 -3.28 1.85
CA HIS A 139 10.24 -3.81 1.24
C HIS A 139 10.60 -5.22 1.74
N LEU A 140 10.41 -5.50 3.03
CA LEU A 140 10.71 -6.80 3.64
C LEU A 140 9.87 -7.93 3.05
N GLU A 141 8.60 -7.68 2.76
CA GLU A 141 7.64 -8.69 2.32
C GLU A 141 7.40 -8.67 0.80
N LEU A 142 7.65 -7.55 0.12
CA LEU A 142 7.22 -7.30 -1.25
C LEU A 142 7.79 -8.31 -2.26
N ASN A 143 9.08 -8.62 -2.17
CA ASN A 143 9.70 -9.60 -3.07
C ASN A 143 9.12 -11.00 -2.87
N GLN A 144 8.86 -11.40 -1.62
CA GLN A 144 8.37 -12.74 -1.32
C GLN A 144 6.88 -12.87 -1.66
N ALA A 145 6.09 -11.84 -1.36
CA ALA A 145 4.65 -11.77 -1.59
C ALA A 145 4.25 -11.62 -3.07
N ILE A 146 5.02 -10.88 -3.87
CA ILE A 146 4.63 -10.56 -5.25
C ILE A 146 5.48 -11.30 -6.29
N LEU A 147 6.80 -11.35 -6.11
CA LEU A 147 7.69 -11.94 -7.12
C LEU A 147 7.83 -13.47 -6.96
N ASN A 148 7.87 -13.96 -5.70
CA ASN A 148 8.10 -15.38 -5.43
C ASN A 148 6.81 -16.16 -5.08
N CYS A 149 5.67 -15.49 -4.85
CA CYS A 149 4.43 -16.15 -4.45
C CYS A 149 3.74 -16.82 -5.64
N GLU A 150 3.78 -18.16 -5.66
CA GLU A 150 3.16 -19.02 -6.66
C GLU A 150 1.66 -19.17 -6.42
N THR A 151 0.88 -18.41 -7.18
CA THR A 151 -0.58 -18.43 -7.19
C THR A 151 -1.15 -19.39 -8.24
N ILE A 152 -0.36 -19.78 -9.24
CA ILE A 152 -0.71 -20.77 -10.26
C ILE A 152 0.06 -22.07 -9.95
N PRO A 153 -0.60 -23.11 -9.39
CA PRO A 153 0.02 -24.41 -9.18
C PRO A 153 0.38 -25.05 -10.53
N GLY A 154 1.61 -25.55 -10.68
CA GLY A 154 2.05 -26.32 -11.86
C GLY A 154 2.72 -25.53 -12.99
N LEU A 155 2.55 -24.20 -13.09
CA LEU A 155 3.15 -23.39 -14.16
C LEU A 155 4.69 -23.41 -14.14
N ASN A 156 5.29 -23.55 -12.94
CA ASN A 156 6.74 -23.64 -12.78
C ASN A 156 7.26 -25.08 -12.69
N ASP A 157 6.39 -26.08 -12.53
CA ASP A 157 6.81 -27.48 -12.46
C ASP A 157 7.11 -28.05 -13.86
N GLU A 158 6.57 -27.48 -14.94
CA GLU A 158 6.99 -27.80 -16.31
C GLU A 158 8.38 -27.24 -16.66
N SER A 159 8.89 -26.26 -15.89
CA SER A 159 10.28 -25.78 -16.01
C SER A 159 11.30 -26.67 -15.26
N LYS A 160 10.83 -27.74 -14.60
CA LYS A 160 11.69 -28.73 -13.93
C LYS A 160 11.52 -30.11 -14.57
N PHE A 161 12.57 -30.54 -15.25
CA PHE A 161 12.89 -31.94 -15.54
C PHE A 161 11.90 -32.68 -16.46
N GLY A 162 12.35 -32.93 -17.69
CA GLY A 162 11.66 -33.81 -18.62
C GLY A 162 11.52 -35.24 -18.07
N LEU A 163 10.28 -35.70 -17.92
CA LEU A 163 9.87 -37.11 -18.05
C LEU A 163 8.33 -37.22 -18.06
N LYS A 164 7.80 -37.36 -19.28
CA LYS A 164 6.57 -38.09 -19.70
C LYS A 164 5.21 -37.82 -19.01
N LYS A 165 4.26 -37.37 -19.87
CA LYS A 165 2.82 -37.77 -20.04
C LYS A 165 1.88 -37.58 -18.83
N THR A 166 0.63 -37.12 -18.92
CA THR A 166 -0.35 -36.94 -20.02
C THR A 166 -1.56 -36.18 -19.45
N SER A 167 -2.23 -35.42 -20.33
CA SER A 167 -3.67 -35.14 -20.35
C SER A 167 -4.35 -34.59 -19.09
N PHE A 168 -4.60 -33.27 -19.05
CA PHE A 168 -5.88 -32.74 -18.58
C PHE A 168 -6.06 -31.27 -19.02
N LEU A 169 -7.20 -30.99 -19.68
CA LEU A 169 -7.86 -29.68 -19.89
C LEU A 169 -7.40 -28.76 -21.04
N PHE A 170 -7.73 -29.15 -22.27
CA PHE A 170 -8.26 -28.22 -23.27
C PHE A 170 -9.71 -28.62 -23.54
N GLY A 171 -10.67 -27.70 -23.36
CA GLY A 171 -12.10 -28.03 -23.49
C GLY A 171 -13.03 -26.89 -23.08
N LEU A 172 -12.93 -25.75 -23.75
CA LEU A 172 -13.98 -24.74 -23.78
C LEU A 172 -14.31 -24.42 -25.24
N VAL A 173 -15.06 -25.32 -25.88
CA VAL A 173 -15.86 -25.04 -27.09
C VAL A 173 -17.11 -25.93 -26.99
N GLY A 174 -18.29 -25.32 -27.13
CA GLY A 174 -19.59 -25.87 -26.73
C GLY A 174 -20.29 -26.81 -27.73
N GLY A 175 -21.60 -26.97 -27.52
CA GLY A 175 -22.53 -27.66 -28.42
C GLY A 175 -23.68 -28.32 -27.66
N ASP A 176 -24.90 -27.90 -27.98
CA ASP A 176 -26.20 -28.30 -27.45
C ASP A 176 -26.68 -29.73 -27.85
N ASP A 177 -27.81 -30.11 -27.25
CA ASP A 177 -28.92 -30.94 -27.76
C ASP A 177 -29.06 -32.45 -27.40
N ASP A 178 -30.16 -32.69 -26.66
CA ASP A 178 -31.31 -33.59 -26.95
C ASP A 178 -31.46 -34.97 -26.29
N ASP A 179 -32.74 -35.24 -26.03
CA ASP A 179 -33.43 -36.22 -25.19
C ASP A 179 -33.34 -37.69 -25.64
N THR A 180 -33.61 -38.65 -24.73
CA THR A 180 -34.60 -39.75 -24.94
C THR A 180 -34.79 -40.69 -23.73
N GLU A 181 -36.00 -41.25 -23.68
CA GLU A 181 -36.73 -41.92 -22.58
C GLU A 181 -36.36 -43.40 -22.26
N GLU A 182 -36.86 -43.80 -21.07
CA GLU A 182 -37.17 -45.11 -20.41
C GLU A 182 -37.64 -46.32 -21.30
N PRO A 183 -37.99 -47.57 -20.80
CA PRO A 183 -38.52 -47.95 -19.46
C PRO A 183 -38.24 -49.40 -18.89
N SER A 184 -38.91 -49.68 -17.75
CA SER A 184 -39.55 -50.94 -17.28
C SER A 184 -38.78 -51.85 -16.31
N ASN A 185 -39.20 -51.93 -15.04
CA ASN A 185 -40.18 -52.85 -14.37
C ASN A 185 -39.49 -54.10 -13.76
N ASP A 186 -39.53 -54.30 -12.43
CA ASP A 186 -40.67 -54.94 -11.76
C ASP A 186 -40.51 -55.06 -10.22
N SER A 187 -41.54 -54.59 -9.52
CA SER A 187 -42.28 -55.18 -8.38
C SER A 187 -41.62 -55.98 -7.25
N GLY A 188 -41.90 -55.55 -6.00
CA GLY A 188 -41.87 -56.42 -4.81
C GLY A 188 -41.87 -55.67 -3.47
N GLY A 189 -43.05 -55.16 -3.05
CA GLY A 189 -43.20 -54.30 -1.88
C GLY A 189 -43.13 -54.98 -0.50
N SER A 190 -42.71 -54.20 0.50
CA SER A 190 -43.16 -54.31 1.90
C SER A 190 -43.07 -52.94 2.55
N SER A 191 -44.01 -52.69 3.45
CA SER A 191 -44.49 -51.37 3.85
C SER A 191 -43.77 -50.76 5.06
N LEU A 192 -44.01 -49.45 5.22
CA LEU A 192 -44.09 -48.66 6.46
C LEU A 192 -42.93 -47.69 6.81
N SER A 193 -43.37 -46.42 6.91
CA SER A 193 -42.92 -45.34 7.79
C SER A 193 -41.76 -44.43 7.36
N LEU A 194 -42.18 -43.26 6.90
CA LEU A 194 -41.55 -41.93 6.96
C LEU A 194 -40.34 -41.81 7.90
N ARG A 195 -39.14 -41.75 7.32
CA ARG A 195 -38.01 -40.99 7.89
C ARG A 195 -37.33 -40.20 6.80
N ARG A 196 -37.37 -38.86 6.93
CA ARG A 196 -36.44 -37.93 6.29
C ARG A 196 -35.01 -38.40 6.59
N THR A 197 -34.31 -38.94 5.59
CA THR A 197 -32.87 -39.11 5.63
C THR A 197 -32.23 -38.11 4.69
N LEU A 198 -31.64 -37.12 5.34
CA LEU A 198 -30.75 -36.11 4.78
C LEU A 198 -29.73 -36.77 3.84
N SER A 199 -29.51 -36.09 2.71
CA SER A 199 -28.39 -36.26 1.83
C SER A 199 -27.09 -36.51 2.60
N LEU A 200 -26.27 -37.43 2.08
CA LEU A 200 -24.84 -37.49 2.38
C LEU A 200 -24.20 -36.17 1.95
N ARG A 201 -24.30 -35.15 2.82
CA ARG A 201 -23.38 -34.03 2.84
C ARG A 201 -22.05 -34.59 3.33
N ARG A 202 -21.20 -34.98 2.38
CA ARG A 202 -19.76 -35.15 2.63
C ARG A 202 -19.32 -33.91 3.40
N LYS A 203 -19.02 -34.08 4.70
CA LYS A 203 -18.37 -33.05 5.49
C LYS A 203 -17.08 -32.70 4.76
N PRO A 204 -16.80 -31.42 4.44
CA PRO A 204 -15.46 -31.05 4.07
C PRO A 204 -14.58 -31.40 5.26
N LYS A 205 -13.55 -32.23 5.04
CA LYS A 205 -12.49 -32.44 6.01
C LYS A 205 -11.91 -31.07 6.30
N THR A 206 -12.13 -30.56 7.50
CA THR A 206 -11.40 -29.43 8.03
C THR A 206 -9.93 -29.82 8.06
N PRO A 207 -9.02 -29.09 7.38
CA PRO A 207 -7.62 -29.22 7.70
C PRO A 207 -7.46 -28.58 9.09
N HIS A 208 -7.28 -29.40 10.13
CA HIS A 208 -6.56 -28.96 11.31
C HIS A 208 -5.12 -28.66 10.86
N ALA A 209 -4.89 -27.45 10.37
CA ALA A 209 -3.57 -26.92 10.16
C ALA A 209 -3.05 -26.45 11.52
N GLY A 210 -2.01 -27.12 12.00
CA GLY A 210 -1.32 -26.78 13.23
C GLY A 210 -0.91 -25.32 13.25
N ILE A 211 -1.16 -24.70 14.40
CA ILE A 211 -0.60 -23.43 14.83
C ILE A 211 0.90 -23.66 15.00
N ASN A 212 1.68 -23.51 13.92
CA ASN A 212 3.14 -23.24 13.88
C ASN A 212 3.71 -23.47 12.47
N GLY A 213 3.15 -22.78 11.47
CA GLY A 213 3.80 -22.59 10.17
C GLY A 213 3.69 -21.12 9.82
N LYS A 214 4.81 -20.41 9.67
CA LYS A 214 4.79 -19.08 9.05
C LYS A 214 4.18 -19.26 7.66
N THR A 215 2.95 -18.80 7.46
CA THR A 215 2.30 -18.76 6.16
C THR A 215 3.23 -18.01 5.21
N LYS A 216 3.56 -18.62 4.05
CA LYS A 216 4.38 -17.94 3.05
C LYS A 216 3.66 -16.62 2.69
N PRO A 217 4.36 -15.49 2.65
CA PRO A 217 3.74 -14.22 2.35
C PRO A 217 3.16 -14.27 0.94
N SER A 218 1.96 -13.73 0.83
CA SER A 218 1.10 -13.73 -0.35
C SER A 218 0.75 -12.30 -0.72
N PRO A 219 0.14 -12.03 -1.89
CA PRO A 219 -0.29 -10.68 -2.25
C PRO A 219 -1.18 -10.03 -1.17
N SER A 220 -1.95 -10.84 -0.44
CA SER A 220 -2.75 -10.41 0.71
C SER A 220 -1.93 -9.85 1.88
N THR A 221 -0.67 -10.26 2.05
CA THR A 221 0.23 -9.67 3.05
C THR A 221 0.48 -8.20 2.73
N ILE A 222 0.65 -7.85 1.45
CA ILE A 222 0.85 -6.46 1.02
C ILE A 222 -0.43 -5.64 1.18
N THR A 223 -1.58 -6.19 0.79
CA THR A 223 -2.87 -5.50 1.00
C THR A 223 -3.19 -5.32 2.48
N ASN A 224 -2.82 -6.27 3.34
CA ASN A 224 -2.94 -6.13 4.79
C ASN A 224 -2.02 -5.04 5.35
N ILE A 225 -0.78 -4.91 4.86
CA ILE A 225 0.12 -3.82 5.26
C ILE A 225 -0.47 -2.46 4.86
N LEU A 226 -0.96 -2.33 3.62
CA LEU A 226 -1.61 -1.11 3.13
C LEU A 226 -2.89 -0.80 3.92
N GLY A 227 -3.70 -1.82 4.21
CA GLY A 227 -4.93 -1.70 5.00
C GLY A 227 -4.68 -1.28 6.44
N ASN A 228 -3.69 -1.89 7.10
CA ASN A 228 -3.29 -1.48 8.45
C ASN A 228 -2.75 -0.05 8.46
N THR A 229 -1.98 0.34 7.44
CA THR A 229 -1.46 1.71 7.29
C THR A 229 -2.63 2.71 7.16
N LEU A 230 -3.58 2.43 6.27
CA LEU A 230 -4.77 3.26 6.08
C LEU A 230 -5.63 3.33 7.35
N PHE A 231 -5.82 2.20 8.01
CA PHE A 231 -6.58 2.12 9.26
C PHE A 231 -5.97 3.00 10.36
N VAL A 232 -4.65 2.96 10.54
CA VAL A 232 -3.97 3.81 11.53
C VAL A 232 -4.14 5.30 11.19
N LEU A 233 -3.95 5.69 9.93
CA LEU A 233 -4.13 7.08 9.48
C LEU A 233 -5.57 7.57 9.71
N GLN A 234 -6.57 6.74 9.42
CA GLN A 234 -7.99 7.06 9.65
C GLN A 234 -8.35 7.10 11.13
N THR A 235 -7.77 6.20 11.93
CA THR A 235 -8.05 6.11 13.37
C THR A 235 -7.67 7.39 14.10
N TYR A 236 -6.54 8.00 13.74
CA TYR A 236 -6.09 9.29 14.29
C TYR A 236 -6.60 10.50 13.51
N GLU A 237 -7.53 10.31 12.57
CA GLU A 237 -8.19 11.39 11.82
C GLU A 237 -7.19 12.32 11.10
N VAL A 238 -6.11 11.73 10.55
CA VAL A 238 -5.16 12.48 9.73
C VAL A 238 -5.88 13.08 8.53
N HIS A 239 -5.52 14.33 8.19
CA HIS A 239 -6.13 15.06 7.10
C HIS A 239 -6.16 14.23 5.79
N PRO A 240 -7.30 14.13 5.08
CA PRO A 240 -7.44 13.25 3.90
C PRO A 240 -6.39 13.48 2.81
N MET A 241 -5.96 14.73 2.63
CA MET A 241 -4.90 15.06 1.66
C MET A 241 -3.55 14.43 2.03
N LEU A 242 -3.20 14.38 3.32
CA LEU A 242 -1.98 13.70 3.76
C LEU A 242 -2.10 12.19 3.56
N VAL A 243 -3.25 11.60 3.90
CA VAL A 243 -3.52 10.18 3.66
C VAL A 243 -3.37 9.83 2.17
N HIS A 244 -3.93 10.65 1.28
CA HIS A 244 -3.79 10.50 -0.16
C HIS A 244 -2.31 10.51 -0.60
N HIS A 245 -1.53 11.52 -0.18
CA HIS A 245 -0.12 11.60 -0.53
C HIS A 245 0.72 10.43 0.01
N ILE A 246 0.43 9.96 1.23
CA ILE A 246 1.11 8.79 1.81
C ILE A 246 0.84 7.57 0.95
N LEU A 247 -0.44 7.25 0.67
CA LEU A 247 -0.78 6.08 -0.13
C LEU A 247 -0.23 6.17 -1.55
N ASN A 248 -0.30 7.35 -2.18
CA ASN A 248 0.24 7.59 -3.51
C ASN A 248 1.75 7.28 -3.56
N GLN A 249 2.50 7.73 -2.54
CA GLN A 249 3.94 7.47 -2.43
C GLN A 249 4.26 5.99 -2.19
N LEU A 250 3.44 5.27 -1.41
CA LEU A 250 3.62 3.82 -1.20
C LEU A 250 3.35 3.03 -2.48
N ILE A 251 2.34 3.41 -3.26
CA ILE A 251 2.01 2.79 -4.55
C ILE A 251 3.14 2.98 -5.55
N TYR A 252 3.63 4.21 -5.68
CA TYR A 252 4.79 4.53 -6.52
C TYR A 252 6.01 3.69 -6.11
N PHE A 253 6.30 3.61 -4.80
CA PHE A 253 7.39 2.80 -4.26
C PHE A 253 7.25 1.31 -4.64
N ILE A 254 6.05 0.73 -4.48
CA ILE A 254 5.78 -0.66 -4.86
C ILE A 254 6.09 -0.88 -6.35
N SER A 255 5.59 -0.02 -7.22
CA SER A 255 5.80 -0.13 -8.67
C SER A 255 7.28 -0.08 -9.03
N CYS A 256 8.00 0.97 -8.59
CA CYS A 256 9.42 1.14 -8.88
C CYS A 256 10.28 0.02 -8.30
N HIS A 257 9.99 -0.43 -7.07
CA HIS A 257 10.72 -1.53 -6.44
C HIS A 257 10.55 -2.82 -7.24
N LEU A 258 9.33 -3.19 -7.60
CA LEU A 258 9.07 -4.40 -8.39
C LEU A 258 9.72 -4.32 -9.77
N PHE A 259 9.58 -3.18 -10.46
CA PHE A 259 10.21 -2.93 -11.75
C PHE A 259 11.72 -3.15 -11.71
N ASN A 260 12.40 -2.52 -10.76
CA ASN A 260 13.85 -2.62 -10.60
C ASN A 260 14.28 -4.05 -10.27
N GLN A 261 13.51 -4.76 -9.45
CA GLN A 261 13.84 -6.13 -9.04
C GLN A 261 13.67 -7.14 -10.17
N ILE A 262 12.67 -6.95 -11.04
CA ILE A 262 12.50 -7.76 -12.25
C ILE A 262 13.70 -7.57 -13.17
N LEU A 263 14.06 -6.32 -13.51
CA LEU A 263 15.20 -6.04 -14.39
C LEU A 263 16.56 -6.43 -13.80
N LYS A 264 16.70 -6.47 -12.47
CA LYS A 264 17.95 -6.86 -11.83
C LYS A 264 18.19 -8.38 -11.89
N HIS A 265 17.12 -9.18 -11.82
CA HIS A 265 17.23 -10.62 -11.62
C HIS A 265 16.65 -11.43 -12.79
N LYS A 266 17.54 -12.09 -13.54
CA LYS A 266 17.18 -12.99 -14.66
C LYS A 266 16.12 -14.05 -14.32
N LYS A 267 15.98 -14.44 -13.05
CA LYS A 267 14.99 -15.43 -12.60
C LYS A 267 13.54 -14.98 -12.74
N TYR A 268 13.29 -13.68 -12.86
CA TYR A 268 11.93 -13.13 -13.03
C TYR A 268 11.62 -12.78 -14.48
N CYS A 269 12.61 -12.80 -15.37
CA CYS A 269 12.48 -12.46 -16.79
C CYS A 269 12.11 -13.71 -17.61
N CYS A 270 10.93 -14.25 -17.40
CA CYS A 270 10.35 -15.30 -18.24
C CYS A 270 8.83 -15.12 -18.31
N ARG A 271 8.18 -15.73 -19.31
CA ARG A 271 6.74 -15.57 -19.56
C ARG A 271 5.89 -15.97 -18.35
N SER A 272 6.10 -17.16 -17.80
CA SER A 272 5.32 -17.69 -16.66
C SER A 272 5.38 -16.75 -15.45
N ARG A 273 6.59 -16.27 -15.12
CA ARG A 273 6.80 -15.32 -14.03
C ARG A 273 6.16 -13.97 -14.34
N ALA A 274 6.22 -13.48 -15.57
CA ALA A 274 5.57 -12.23 -15.94
C ALA A 274 4.04 -12.30 -15.75
N MET A 275 3.40 -13.40 -16.18
CA MET A 275 1.97 -13.64 -15.98
C MET A 275 1.61 -13.74 -14.48
N GLN A 276 2.40 -14.51 -13.73
CA GLN A 276 2.21 -14.68 -12.28
C GLN A 276 2.33 -13.36 -11.52
N ILE A 277 3.37 -12.57 -11.82
CA ILE A 277 3.57 -11.24 -11.22
C ILE A 277 2.41 -10.32 -11.59
N ARG A 278 1.92 -10.36 -12.84
CA ARG A 278 0.77 -9.57 -13.28
C ARG A 278 -0.48 -9.90 -12.46
N MET A 279 -0.80 -11.18 -12.27
CA MET A 279 -1.93 -11.61 -11.43
C MET A 279 -1.76 -11.15 -9.97
N ASN A 280 -0.55 -11.26 -9.42
CA ASN A 280 -0.28 -10.81 -8.06
C ASN A 280 -0.47 -9.29 -7.91
N ILE A 281 -0.07 -8.50 -8.91
CA ILE A 281 -0.28 -7.06 -8.95
C ILE A 281 -1.78 -6.70 -9.04
N THR A 282 -2.58 -7.45 -9.80
CA THR A 282 -4.03 -7.22 -9.90
C THR A 282 -4.71 -7.24 -8.52
N ASN A 283 -4.27 -8.10 -7.59
CA ASN A 283 -4.78 -8.10 -6.22
C ASN A 283 -4.51 -6.76 -5.48
N ILE A 284 -3.36 -6.14 -5.73
CA ILE A 284 -3.01 -4.83 -5.16
C ILE A 284 -3.87 -3.75 -5.84
N GLU A 285 -3.99 -3.78 -7.16
CA GLU A 285 -4.83 -2.82 -7.91
C GLU A 285 -6.29 -2.86 -7.45
N ASP A 286 -6.87 -4.06 -7.29
CA ASP A 286 -8.25 -4.23 -6.84
C ASP A 286 -8.44 -3.75 -5.41
N TRP A 287 -7.47 -4.00 -4.53
CA TRP A 287 -7.50 -3.44 -3.18
C TRP A 287 -7.55 -1.91 -3.20
N ILE A 288 -6.72 -1.28 -4.05
CA ILE A 288 -6.67 0.18 -4.19
C ILE A 288 -7.96 0.72 -4.84
N ARG A 289 -8.53 0.03 -5.82
CA ARG A 289 -9.83 0.39 -6.40
C ARG A 289 -10.97 0.36 -5.37
N ASN A 290 -10.91 -0.59 -4.44
CA ASN A 290 -11.96 -0.77 -3.43
C ASN A 290 -11.82 0.13 -2.19
N HIS A 291 -10.59 0.47 -1.77
CA HIS A 291 -10.34 1.22 -0.52
C HIS A 291 -9.77 2.62 -0.75
N GLY A 292 -9.30 2.92 -1.97
CA GLY A 292 -8.69 4.18 -2.33
C GLY A 292 -9.70 5.26 -2.69
N SER A 293 -9.30 6.52 -2.53
CA SER A 293 -10.07 7.66 -3.04
C SER A 293 -10.02 7.73 -4.57
N SER A 294 -11.00 8.34 -5.22
CA SER A 294 -11.04 8.51 -6.69
C SER A 294 -9.74 9.07 -7.30
N PRO A 295 -9.11 10.13 -6.74
CA PRO A 295 -7.81 10.60 -7.23
C PRO A 295 -6.70 9.54 -7.13
N LEU A 296 -6.70 8.72 -6.08
CA LEU A 296 -5.69 7.67 -5.91
C LEU A 296 -5.80 6.59 -6.99
N VAL A 297 -7.03 6.23 -7.36
CA VAL A 297 -7.30 5.27 -8.44
C VAL A 297 -6.84 5.80 -9.80
N HIS A 298 -6.94 7.11 -10.04
CA HIS A 298 -6.39 7.70 -11.26
C HIS A 298 -4.84 7.58 -11.30
N HIS A 299 -4.17 7.91 -10.21
CA HIS A 299 -2.70 7.82 -10.12
C HIS A 299 -2.18 6.37 -10.14
N LEU A 300 -2.97 5.40 -9.66
CA LEU A 300 -2.65 3.98 -9.72
C LEU A 300 -2.23 3.54 -11.12
N ASN A 301 -3.06 3.88 -12.12
CA ASN A 301 -2.82 3.47 -13.50
C ASN A 301 -1.52 4.08 -14.03
N HIS A 302 -1.23 5.34 -13.68
CA HIS A 302 0.00 6.01 -14.09
C HIS A 302 1.24 5.36 -13.46
N HIS A 303 1.22 5.10 -12.15
CA HIS A 303 2.36 4.53 -11.43
C HIS A 303 2.69 3.10 -11.85
N PHE A 304 1.67 2.28 -12.11
CA PHE A 304 1.88 0.89 -12.55
C PHE A 304 2.12 0.75 -14.05
N LYS A 305 1.86 1.78 -14.88
CA LYS A 305 2.02 1.71 -16.34
C LYS A 305 3.40 1.18 -16.78
N PRO A 306 4.55 1.68 -16.26
CA PRO A 306 5.87 1.17 -16.66
C PRO A 306 6.07 -0.30 -16.28
N LEU A 307 5.60 -0.71 -15.09
CA LEU A 307 5.69 -2.10 -14.63
C LEU A 307 4.81 -3.02 -15.48
N ILE A 308 3.60 -2.60 -15.83
CA ILE A 308 2.71 -3.36 -16.70
C ILE A 308 3.31 -3.50 -18.09
N GLN A 309 3.87 -2.43 -18.66
CA GLN A 309 4.54 -2.48 -19.96
C GLN A 309 5.78 -3.39 -19.94
N LEU A 310 6.56 -3.40 -18.86
CA LEU A 310 7.67 -4.35 -18.69
C LEU A 310 7.18 -5.81 -18.68
N LEU A 311 6.11 -6.09 -17.93
CA LEU A 311 5.53 -7.44 -17.90
C LEU A 311 4.90 -7.84 -19.23
N GLN A 312 4.35 -6.89 -19.98
CA GLN A 312 3.85 -7.10 -21.34
C GLN A 312 5.01 -7.42 -22.30
N LEU A 313 6.11 -6.67 -22.25
CA LEU A 313 7.32 -6.94 -23.03
C LEU A 313 7.83 -8.38 -22.81
N LEU A 314 7.92 -8.80 -21.54
CA LEU A 314 8.35 -10.15 -21.20
C LEU A 314 7.42 -11.25 -21.76
N GLN A 315 6.14 -10.97 -21.93
CA GLN A 315 5.19 -11.91 -22.54
C GLN A 315 5.29 -11.94 -24.07
N ILE A 316 5.58 -10.80 -24.69
CA ILE A 316 5.72 -10.69 -26.16
C ILE A 316 6.97 -11.44 -26.65
N PHE A 317 8.03 -11.56 -25.85
CA PHE A 317 9.19 -12.40 -26.23
C PHE A 317 8.85 -13.87 -26.51
N SER A 318 7.69 -14.32 -26.04
CA SER A 318 7.16 -15.67 -26.22
C SER A 318 6.10 -15.81 -27.30
N SER A 319 5.68 -14.71 -27.94
CA SER A 319 4.60 -14.76 -28.93
C SER A 319 5.14 -15.19 -30.30
N HIS A 320 4.31 -15.94 -31.05
CA HIS A 320 4.60 -16.34 -32.43
C HIS A 320 4.33 -15.19 -33.44
N THR A 321 4.77 -13.98 -33.09
CA THR A 321 4.44 -12.75 -33.81
C THR A 321 5.48 -12.47 -34.91
N SER A 322 5.06 -11.87 -36.02
CA SER A 322 5.97 -11.46 -37.10
C SER A 322 6.97 -10.40 -36.61
N SER A 323 8.17 -10.32 -37.18
CA SER A 323 9.20 -9.34 -36.78
C SER A 323 8.66 -7.90 -36.77
N GLN A 324 7.82 -7.56 -37.75
CA GLN A 324 7.23 -6.23 -37.90
C GLN A 324 6.20 -5.92 -36.81
N GLU A 325 5.27 -6.85 -36.54
CA GLU A 325 4.29 -6.70 -35.46
C GLU A 325 4.95 -6.64 -34.08
N PHE A 326 6.06 -7.36 -33.89
CA PHE A 326 6.86 -7.28 -32.67
C PHE A 326 7.42 -5.86 -32.50
N ILE A 327 8.06 -5.32 -33.53
CA ILE A 327 8.65 -3.98 -33.51
C ILE A 327 7.58 -2.91 -33.27
N ASP A 328 6.41 -3.05 -33.91
CA ASP A 328 5.32 -2.09 -33.74
C ASP A 328 4.71 -2.17 -32.33
N THR A 329 4.61 -3.37 -31.74
CA THR A 329 4.23 -3.53 -30.34
C THR A 329 5.28 -2.94 -29.40
N LEU A 330 6.57 -3.12 -29.70
CA LEU A 330 7.67 -2.56 -28.90
C LEU A 330 7.66 -1.03 -28.92
N LYS A 331 7.37 -0.42 -30.07
CA LYS A 331 7.18 1.04 -30.19
C LYS A 331 5.98 1.56 -29.41
N SER A 332 4.95 0.74 -29.21
CA SER A 332 3.78 1.12 -28.41
C SER A 332 4.06 1.19 -26.89
N LEU A 333 5.21 0.66 -26.43
CA LEU A 333 5.62 0.67 -25.02
C LEU A 333 6.29 2.00 -24.65
N GLU A 334 5.52 3.08 -24.67
CA GLU A 334 5.99 4.47 -24.50
C GLU A 334 6.68 4.77 -23.16
N GLU A 335 6.44 4.00 -22.11
CA GLU A 335 6.99 4.26 -20.77
C GLU A 335 8.34 3.57 -20.54
N LEU A 336 8.78 2.71 -21.46
CA LEU A 336 10.04 1.97 -21.34
C LEU A 336 11.15 2.68 -22.10
N ASN A 337 12.24 2.98 -21.42
CA ASN A 337 13.45 3.50 -22.05
C ASN A 337 14.16 2.37 -22.85
N PRO A 338 14.76 2.64 -24.02
CA PRO A 338 15.59 1.68 -24.77
C PRO A 338 16.58 0.87 -23.92
N LEU A 339 17.23 1.49 -22.94
CA LEU A 339 18.15 0.79 -22.03
C LEU A 339 17.45 -0.28 -21.17
N GLN A 340 16.21 -0.02 -20.75
CA GLN A 340 15.41 -0.97 -19.97
C GLN A 340 14.95 -2.14 -20.85
N ILE A 341 14.56 -1.86 -22.10
CA ILE A 341 14.16 -2.86 -23.09
C ILE A 341 15.34 -3.79 -23.41
N LYS A 342 16.51 -3.21 -23.70
CA LYS A 342 17.76 -3.96 -23.92
C LYS A 342 18.13 -4.81 -22.70
N ARG A 343 18.04 -4.25 -21.49
CA ARG A 343 18.32 -5.00 -20.27
C ARG A 343 17.34 -6.15 -20.06
N ALA A 344 16.06 -5.96 -20.39
CA ALA A 344 15.04 -6.99 -20.30
C ALA A 344 15.29 -8.12 -21.30
N SER A 345 15.66 -7.81 -22.55
CA SER A 345 15.97 -8.82 -23.57
C SER A 345 17.22 -9.64 -23.21
N GLU A 346 18.29 -9.01 -22.72
CA GLU A 346 19.51 -9.70 -22.26
C GLU A 346 19.29 -10.63 -21.06
N ASN A 347 18.29 -10.32 -20.24
CA ASN A 347 17.95 -11.09 -19.05
C ASN A 347 16.88 -12.16 -19.31
N TYR A 348 16.19 -12.09 -20.44
CA TYR A 348 15.08 -12.98 -20.76
C TYR A 348 15.53 -14.44 -20.81
N ARG A 349 14.73 -15.32 -20.22
CA ARG A 349 14.94 -16.76 -20.19
C ARG A 349 13.77 -17.43 -20.88
N TYR A 350 14.09 -18.10 -21.98
CA TYR A 350 13.15 -18.92 -22.71
C TYR A 350 12.76 -20.16 -21.90
N GLU A 351 11.47 -20.45 -21.88
CA GLU A 351 10.85 -21.66 -21.33
C GLU A 351 10.93 -22.80 -22.35
N THR A 352 10.59 -24.02 -21.91
CA THR A 352 10.56 -25.20 -22.77
C THR A 352 9.51 -25.00 -23.88
N ASP A 353 9.86 -25.35 -25.12
CA ASP A 353 8.99 -25.20 -26.30
C ASP A 353 8.61 -23.76 -26.69
N GLU A 354 9.36 -22.76 -26.22
CA GLU A 354 9.14 -21.35 -26.56
C GLU A 354 9.81 -20.94 -27.90
N PRO A 355 9.12 -20.22 -28.80
CA PRO A 355 9.75 -19.66 -29.99
C PRO A 355 10.83 -18.64 -29.61
N ARG A 356 11.96 -18.66 -30.32
CA ARG A 356 12.96 -17.62 -30.16
C ARG A 356 12.55 -16.38 -30.93
N VAL A 357 12.87 -15.24 -30.34
CA VAL A 357 12.68 -13.93 -30.98
C VAL A 357 13.56 -13.86 -32.24
N PRO A 358 13.04 -13.39 -33.38
CA PRO A 358 13.82 -13.25 -34.61
C PRO A 358 15.07 -12.37 -34.44
N ASP A 359 16.16 -12.71 -35.13
CA ASP A 359 17.43 -11.96 -35.03
C ASP A 359 17.28 -10.49 -35.44
N GLU A 360 16.38 -10.19 -36.38
CA GLU A 360 16.03 -8.82 -36.81
C GLU A 360 15.56 -7.93 -35.65
N VAL A 361 14.81 -8.51 -34.71
CA VAL A 361 14.31 -7.81 -33.53
C VAL A 361 15.45 -7.56 -32.54
N TYR A 362 16.38 -8.50 -32.39
CA TYR A 362 17.57 -8.30 -31.57
C TYR A 362 18.48 -7.21 -32.13
N ASP A 363 18.62 -7.15 -33.46
CA ASP A 363 19.41 -6.11 -34.10
C ASP A 363 18.73 -4.75 -33.99
N TYR A 364 17.39 -4.68 -34.09
CA TYR A 364 16.64 -3.47 -33.77
C TYR A 364 16.88 -3.02 -32.31
N ILE A 365 16.77 -3.92 -31.33
CA ILE A 365 16.98 -3.62 -29.90
C ILE A 365 18.41 -3.15 -29.59
N LYS A 366 19.41 -3.57 -30.37
CA LYS A 366 20.81 -3.11 -30.20
C LYS A 366 21.04 -1.70 -30.74
N VAL A 367 20.24 -1.26 -31.71
CA VAL A 367 20.42 0.01 -32.45
C VAL A 367 19.65 1.16 -31.81
N ILE A 368 18.50 0.88 -31.18
CA ILE A 368 17.76 1.84 -30.34
C ILE A 368 18.51 2.12 -29.03
#